data_AF-A0A1F5AW03-F1
#
_entry.id   AF-A0A1F5AW03-F1
#
_cell.length_a   1.000
_cell.length_b   1.000
_cell.length_c   1.000
_cell.angle_alpha   90.00
_cell.angle_beta   90.00
_cell.angle_gamma   90.00
#
_symmetry.space_group_name_H-M   'P 1'
#
loop_
_entity.id
_entity.type
_entity.pdbx_description
1 polymer ?
#
loop_
_entity_poly.entity_id
_entity_poly.type
_entity_poly.pdbx_seq_one_letter_code
_entity_poly.pdbx_strand_id
1 'polypeptide(L)'
;MKEQGKLALAQNMQMDLRRIRMGDYRFSVMIGRNGEGWVAVCPEFQGCVAYGKSYEKTLAKIRGEIQLRIEDSLGDNEDIPQVETVNFTMLQMSL
;
A
#
# COMPACT_ATOMS: atom_id res chain seq x y z
N MET A 1 -14.68 -40.40 -6.30
CA MET A 1 -15.50 -39.23 -5.88
C MET A 1 -15.01 -38.52 -4.61
N LYS A 2 -14.29 -39.17 -3.66
CA LYS A 2 -13.87 -38.53 -2.40
C LYS A 2 -12.69 -37.55 -2.52
N GLU A 3 -11.93 -37.61 -3.61
CA GLU A 3 -10.68 -36.85 -3.78
C GLU A 3 -10.91 -35.44 -4.38
N GLN A 4 -11.83 -35.32 -5.32
CA GLN A 4 -12.20 -34.03 -5.92
C GLN A 4 -12.86 -33.07 -4.90
N GLY A 5 -13.60 -33.61 -3.92
CA GLY A 5 -14.17 -32.81 -2.83
C GLY A 5 -13.12 -32.22 -1.89
N LYS A 6 -11.98 -32.90 -1.67
CA LYS A 6 -10.87 -32.38 -0.85
C LYS A 6 -10.06 -31.32 -1.58
N LEU A 7 -9.85 -31.50 -2.89
CA LEU A 7 -9.12 -30.54 -3.72
C LEU A 7 -9.89 -29.22 -3.87
N ALA A 8 -11.22 -29.29 -4.08
CA ALA A 8 -12.08 -28.11 -4.11
C ALA A 8 -12.13 -27.39 -2.75
N LEU A 9 -12.16 -28.12 -1.63
CA LEU A 9 -12.15 -27.54 -0.29
C LEU A 9 -10.82 -26.84 0.02
N ALA A 10 -9.69 -27.43 -0.37
CA ALA A 10 -8.36 -26.81 -0.21
C ALA A 10 -8.19 -25.58 -1.11
N GLN A 11 -8.68 -25.63 -2.36
CA GLN A 11 -8.67 -24.49 -3.28
C GLN A 11 -9.58 -23.34 -2.81
N ASN A 12 -10.77 -23.66 -2.28
CA ASN A 12 -11.68 -22.67 -1.70
C ASN A 12 -11.11 -22.08 -0.41
N MET A 13 -10.51 -22.88 0.46
CA MET A 13 -9.83 -22.40 1.66
C MET A 13 -8.61 -21.53 1.33
N GLN A 14 -7.91 -21.82 0.24
CA GLN A 14 -6.78 -21.01 -0.21
C GLN A 14 -7.21 -19.72 -0.94
N MET A 15 -8.38 -19.71 -1.59
CA MET A 15 -9.02 -18.48 -2.06
C MET A 15 -9.60 -17.65 -0.90
N ASP A 16 -10.19 -18.29 0.10
CA ASP A 16 -10.72 -17.62 1.29
C ASP A 16 -9.59 -17.08 2.18
N LEU A 17 -8.44 -17.76 2.29
CA LEU A 17 -7.24 -17.20 2.93
C LEU A 17 -6.66 -16.01 2.16
N ARG A 18 -6.70 -16.03 0.82
CA ARG A 18 -6.37 -14.84 0.00
C ARG A 18 -7.38 -13.71 0.23
N ARG A 19 -8.65 -14.04 0.45
CA ARG A 19 -9.74 -13.08 0.71
C ARG A 19 -9.71 -12.52 2.14
N ILE A 20 -9.30 -13.32 3.12
CA ILE A 20 -9.07 -12.94 4.52
C ILE A 20 -7.76 -12.12 4.66
N ARG A 21 -6.79 -12.30 3.74
CA ARG A 21 -5.60 -11.43 3.57
C ARG A 21 -5.86 -10.15 2.76
N MET A 22 -7.09 -9.91 2.27
CA MET A 22 -7.50 -8.60 1.76
C MET A 22 -8.18 -7.82 2.89
N GLY A 23 -7.42 -7.51 3.93
CA GLY A 23 -7.84 -6.46 4.85
C GLY A 23 -7.95 -5.14 4.08
N ASP A 24 -8.87 -4.28 4.50
CA ASP A 24 -8.88 -2.89 4.02
C ASP A 24 -7.63 -2.19 4.58
N TYR A 25 -6.57 -2.13 3.78
CA TYR A 25 -5.36 -1.43 4.15
C TYR A 25 -5.52 0.07 3.98
N ARG A 26 -5.10 0.82 4.99
CA ARG A 26 -5.10 2.28 4.97
C ARG A 26 -3.68 2.79 5.13
N PHE A 27 -3.29 3.65 4.20
CA PHE A 27 -1.98 4.31 4.21
C PHE A 27 -2.18 5.82 4.10
N SER A 28 -1.37 6.57 4.83
CA SER A 28 -1.26 8.00 4.63
C SER A 28 -0.38 8.29 3.41
N VAL A 29 -0.73 9.31 2.64
CA VAL A 29 0.08 9.75 1.50
C VAL A 29 0.18 11.26 1.53
N MET A 30 1.40 11.78 1.60
CA MET A 30 1.69 13.19 1.48
C MET A 30 2.03 13.49 0.03
N ILE A 31 1.29 14.41 -0.60
CA ILE A 31 1.55 14.84 -1.98
C ILE A 31 1.80 16.35 -2.00
N GLY A 32 2.98 16.73 -2.48
CA GLY A 32 3.41 18.13 -2.56
C GLY A 32 3.85 18.51 -3.96
N ARG A 33 3.78 19.80 -4.27
CA ARG A 33 4.44 20.36 -5.46
C ARG A 33 5.95 20.33 -5.26
N ASN A 34 6.67 19.96 -6.32
CA ASN A 34 8.13 19.98 -6.37
C ASN A 34 8.57 20.52 -7.74
N GLY A 35 8.91 21.81 -7.79
CA GLY A 35 9.18 22.52 -9.06
C GLY A 35 7.97 22.50 -9.99
N GLU A 36 8.18 22.10 -11.25
CA GLU A 36 7.11 21.93 -12.26
C GLU A 36 6.30 20.63 -12.09
N GLY A 37 6.68 19.77 -11.14
CA GLY A 37 6.05 18.47 -10.91
C GLY A 37 5.46 18.32 -9.52
N TRP A 38 5.16 17.06 -9.20
CA TRP A 38 4.56 16.62 -7.95
C TRP A 38 5.32 15.40 -7.43
N VAL A 39 5.49 15.35 -6.11
CA VAL A 39 6.07 14.21 -5.39
C VAL A 39 5.04 13.68 -4.40
N ALA A 40 4.94 12.37 -4.28
CA ALA A 40 4.15 11.69 -3.26
C ALA A 40 5.03 10.78 -2.43
N VAL A 41 4.73 10.69 -1.13
CA VAL A 41 5.43 9.82 -0.17
C VAL A 41 4.41 9.08 0.69
N CYS A 42 4.61 7.77 0.85
CA CYS A 42 3.92 6.94 1.83
C CYS A 42 4.88 6.68 3.00
N PRO A 43 4.70 7.35 4.16
CA PRO A 43 5.65 7.27 5.28
C PRO A 43 5.69 5.89 5.95
N GLU A 44 4.65 5.07 5.81
CA GLU A 44 4.58 3.72 6.38
C GLU A 44 5.56 2.75 5.70
N PHE A 45 6.00 3.04 4.48
CA PHE A 45 6.99 2.26 3.76
C PHE A 45 8.24 3.08 3.45
N GLN A 46 9.40 2.65 3.98
CA GLN A 46 10.66 3.32 3.71
C GLN A 46 10.94 3.38 2.20
N GLY A 47 11.25 4.58 1.71
CA GLY A 47 11.56 4.82 0.29
C GLY A 47 10.37 4.70 -0.67
N CYS A 48 9.14 4.58 -0.17
CA CYS A 48 7.95 4.59 -1.02
C CYS A 48 7.64 6.02 -1.48
N VAL A 49 8.17 6.37 -2.65
CA VAL A 49 8.11 7.71 -3.24
C VAL A 49 7.71 7.60 -4.71
N ALA A 50 6.87 8.53 -5.18
CA ALA A 50 6.52 8.63 -6.59
C ALA A 50 6.60 10.07 -7.10
N TYR A 51 6.92 10.23 -8.39
CA TYR A 51 7.00 11.51 -9.07
C TYR A 51 6.08 11.56 -10.29
N GLY A 52 5.43 12.70 -10.51
CA GLY A 52 4.55 12.89 -11.66
C GLY A 52 4.39 14.35 -12.08
N LYS A 53 3.91 14.54 -13.32
CA LYS A 53 3.67 15.87 -13.89
C LYS A 53 2.38 16.53 -13.39
N SER A 54 1.46 15.74 -12.82
CA SER A 54 0.22 16.23 -12.23
C SER A 54 -0.05 15.47 -10.93
N TYR A 55 -0.90 16.04 -10.09
CA TYR A 55 -1.34 15.43 -8.85
C TYR A 55 -1.90 14.01 -9.10
N GLU A 56 -2.76 13.85 -10.09
CA GLU A 56 -3.45 12.58 -10.40
C GLU A 56 -2.46 11.51 -10.86
N LYS A 57 -1.49 11.88 -11.70
CA LYS A 57 -0.44 10.96 -12.16
C LYS A 57 0.44 10.52 -11.01
N THR A 58 0.77 11.42 -10.09
CA THR A 58 1.57 11.09 -8.91
C THR A 58 0.80 10.19 -7.94
N LEU A 59 -0.49 10.48 -7.72
CA LEU A 59 -1.38 9.66 -6.90
C LEU A 59 -1.56 8.25 -7.47
N ALA A 60 -1.70 8.12 -8.79
CA ALA A 60 -1.79 6.81 -9.45
C ALA A 60 -0.50 6.00 -9.29
N LYS A 61 0.67 6.66 -9.43
CA LYS A 61 1.96 6.01 -9.27
C LYS A 61 2.21 5.53 -7.85
N ILE A 62 2.02 6.41 -6.84
CA ILE A 62 2.25 6.01 -5.45
C ILE A 62 1.31 4.88 -5.01
N ARG A 63 0.08 4.83 -5.54
CA ARG A 63 -0.82 3.69 -5.33
C ARG A 63 -0.19 2.38 -5.85
N GLY A 64 0.44 2.42 -7.03
CA GLY A 64 1.15 1.27 -7.58
C GLY A 64 2.35 0.84 -6.74
N GLU A 65 3.15 1.81 -6.26
CA GLU A 65 4.28 1.52 -5.36
C GLU A 65 3.83 0.91 -4.03
N ILE A 66 2.73 1.41 -3.44
CA ILE A 66 2.14 0.84 -2.21
C ILE A 66 1.63 -0.57 -2.47
N GLN A 67 0.96 -0.81 -3.60
CA GLN A 67 0.48 -2.14 -3.95
C GLN A 67 1.64 -3.14 -4.07
N LEU A 68 2.74 -2.76 -4.73
CA LEU A 68 3.92 -3.60 -4.83
C LEU A 68 4.48 -3.93 -3.44
N ARG A 69 4.53 -2.96 -2.52
CA ARG A 69 5.00 -3.21 -1.15
C ARG A 69 4.11 -4.16 -0.36
N ILE A 70 2.79 -4.06 -0.52
CA ILE A 70 1.85 -5.02 0.08
C ILE A 70 2.12 -6.42 -0.44
N GLU A 71 2.28 -6.56 -1.76
CA GLU A 71 2.57 -7.85 -2.41
C GLU A 71 3.90 -8.45 -1.92
N ASP A 72 4.95 -7.63 -1.81
CA ASP A 72 6.25 -8.03 -1.25
C ASP A 72 6.12 -8.54 0.19
N SER A 73 5.50 -7.75 1.09
CA SER A 73 5.30 -8.15 2.50
C SER A 73 4.49 -9.44 2.63
N LEU A 74 3.43 -9.62 1.82
CA LEU A 74 2.65 -10.85 1.83
C LEU A 74 3.43 -12.07 1.33
N GLY A 75 4.35 -11.86 0.37
CA GLY A 75 5.26 -12.87 -0.17
C GLY A 75 6.30 -13.32 0.86
N ASP A 76 6.81 -12.37 1.64
CA ASP A 76 7.83 -12.62 2.67
C ASP A 76 7.24 -12.99 4.04
N ASN A 77 5.91 -13.05 4.15
CA ASN A 77 5.17 -13.30 5.38
C ASN A 77 5.50 -12.29 6.49
N GLU A 78 5.69 -11.03 6.08
CA GLU A 78 5.86 -9.86 6.94
C GLU A 78 4.51 -9.18 7.21
N ASP A 79 4.44 -8.47 8.33
CA ASP A 79 3.27 -7.67 8.67
C ASP A 79 3.21 -6.41 7.81
N ILE A 80 2.00 -6.06 7.35
CA ILE A 80 1.76 -4.82 6.62
C ILE A 80 1.57 -3.69 7.64
N PRO A 81 2.38 -2.61 7.60
CA PRO A 81 2.28 -1.53 8.57
C PRO A 81 0.92 -0.84 8.46
N GLN A 82 0.20 -0.73 9.58
CA GLN A 82 -1.07 -0.02 9.69
C GLN A 82 -1.02 0.98 10.85
N VAL A 83 -1.58 2.16 10.63
CA VAL A 83 -1.61 3.24 11.63
C VAL A 83 -3.05 3.56 12.01
N GLU A 84 -3.32 3.71 13.31
CA GLU A 84 -4.66 4.02 13.80
C GLU A 84 -5.01 5.51 13.61
N THR A 85 -4.02 6.39 13.82
CA THR A 85 -4.19 7.85 13.74
C THR A 85 -3.02 8.47 12.97
N VAL A 86 -3.34 9.46 12.14
CA VAL A 86 -2.35 10.23 11.38
C VAL A 86 -2.54 11.70 11.71
N ASN A 87 -1.47 12.35 12.16
CA ASN A 87 -1.43 13.80 12.35
C ASN A 87 -0.46 14.40 11.33
N PHE A 88 -0.91 15.39 10.58
CA PHE A 88 -0.08 16.13 9.63
C PHE A 88 0.03 17.58 10.08
N THR A 89 1.26 18.06 10.23
CA THR A 89 1.56 19.42 10.68
C THR A 89 2.67 20.00 9.84
N MET A 90 2.48 21.21 9.32
CA MET A 90 3.54 22.01 8.71
C MET A 90 4.11 22.97 9.75
N LEU A 91 5.40 22.85 10.04
CA LEU A 91 6.11 23.76 10.93
C LEU A 91 6.99 24.69 10.09
N GLN A 92 6.70 25.98 10.14
CA GLN A 92 7.59 26.99 9.59
C GLN A 92 8.71 27.28 10.60
N MET A 93 9.95 27.19 10.14
CA MET A 93 11.13 27.54 10.92
C MET A 93 11.83 28.72 10.26
N SER A 94 12.33 29.64 11.06
CA SER A 94 13.27 30.70 10.65
C SER A 94 14.53 30.55 11.49
N LEU A 95 15.68 30.48 10.83
CA LEU A 95 17.00 30.47 11.47
C LEU A 95 17.54 31.90 11.57
#